data_AF-A0A2K3NFT5-F1
#
_entry.id   AF-A0A2K3NFT5-F1
#
_cell.length_a   1.000
_cell.length_b   1.000
_cell.length_c   1.000
_cell.angle_alpha   90.00
_cell.angle_beta   90.00
_cell.angle_gamma   90.00
#
_symmetry.space_group_name_H-M   'P 1'
#
loop_
_entity.id
_entity.type
_entity.pdbx_description
1 polymer ?
#
loop_
_entity_poly.entity_id
_entity_poly.type
_entity_poly.pdbx_seq_one_letter_code
_entity_poly.pdbx_strand_id
1 'polypeptide(L)'
;MEFIQSRVEPWMREQGARLMKVSWGPLQWRRMRWPWTNHREQKKRIKEEYERRRKQLNDLCLALKTDSLSDLQDLLCCMVLSECVYKRPATEMIRAVNKFKSDFGGQIVALERVQPSSDHVPHRYLLAEAGDTLFASFIGTKQYKDVIADANILQGAIFHEDAAEESDAHVDTESDKG
;
A
#
# COMPACT_ATOMS: atom_id res chain seq x y z
N MET A 1 -55.30 -46.87 -7.34
CA MET A 1 -54.51 -46.08 -6.37
C MET A 1 -55.36 -44.98 -5.74
N GLU A 2 -56.53 -45.31 -5.17
CA GLU A 2 -57.51 -44.29 -4.73
C GLU A 2 -57.63 -44.22 -3.20
N PHE A 3 -57.20 -45.28 -2.49
CA PHE A 3 -57.30 -45.37 -1.03
C PHE A 3 -56.25 -44.55 -0.26
N ILE A 4 -55.12 -44.22 -0.89
CA ILE A 4 -54.07 -43.40 -0.27
C ILE A 4 -54.40 -41.92 -0.42
N GLN A 5 -54.99 -41.50 -1.54
CA GLN A 5 -55.40 -40.12 -1.76
C GLN A 5 -56.54 -39.70 -0.82
N SER A 6 -57.54 -40.57 -0.58
CA SER A 6 -58.67 -40.25 0.29
C SER A 6 -58.31 -40.02 1.76
N ARG A 7 -57.15 -40.53 2.21
CA ARG A 7 -56.70 -40.44 3.60
C ARG A 7 -55.76 -39.27 3.87
N VAL A 8 -55.11 -38.74 2.84
CA VAL A 8 -54.16 -37.62 2.95
C VAL A 8 -54.87 -36.28 2.85
N GLU A 9 -55.98 -36.19 2.09
CA GLU A 9 -56.73 -34.94 1.94
C GLU A 9 -57.32 -34.38 3.24
N PRO A 10 -57.92 -35.19 4.14
CA PRO A 10 -58.43 -34.69 5.41
C PRO A 10 -57.30 -34.21 6.34
N TRP A 11 -56.17 -34.92 6.34
CA TRP A 11 -55.00 -34.57 7.15
C TRP A 11 -54.33 -33.28 6.67
N MET A 12 -54.23 -33.06 5.35
CA MET A 12 -53.73 -31.81 4.76
C MET A 12 -54.64 -30.62 5.08
N ARG A 13 -55.97 -30.79 5.07
CA ARG A 13 -56.91 -29.73 5.45
C ARG A 13 -56.79 -29.38 6.94
N GLU A 14 -56.57 -30.37 7.80
CA GLU A 14 -56.42 -30.16 9.24
C GLU A 14 -55.09 -29.46 9.60
N GLN A 15 -54.00 -29.78 8.91
CA GLN A 15 -52.71 -29.07 9.05
C GLN A 15 -52.79 -27.63 8.50
N GLY A 16 -53.46 -27.43 7.35
CA GLY A 16 -53.67 -26.11 6.77
C GLY A 16 -54.53 -25.20 7.67
N ALA A 17 -55.55 -25.75 8.32
CA ALA A 17 -56.38 -25.02 9.28
C ALA A 17 -55.65 -24.66 10.58
N ARG A 18 -54.68 -25.49 11.02
CA ARG A 18 -53.80 -25.19 12.16
C ARG A 18 -52.78 -24.08 11.85
N LEU A 19 -52.25 -24.04 10.63
CA LEU A 19 -51.33 -22.98 10.16
C LEU A 19 -52.01 -21.61 9.99
N MET A 20 -53.29 -21.60 9.60
CA MET A 20 -54.09 -20.37 9.44
C MET A 20 -54.58 -19.74 10.75
N LYS A 21 -54.46 -20.43 11.89
CA LYS A 21 -54.82 -19.91 13.23
C LYS A 21 -53.68 -19.18 13.94
N VAL A 22 -52.54 -18.94 13.27
CA VAL A 22 -51.58 -17.94 13.74
C VAL A 22 -52.12 -16.59 13.28
N SER A 23 -52.70 -15.83 14.20
CA SER A 23 -53.13 -14.46 13.95
C SER A 23 -51.92 -13.63 13.55
N TRP A 24 -51.73 -13.45 12.24
CA TRP A 24 -50.91 -12.38 11.72
C TRP A 24 -51.64 -11.06 12.02
N GLY A 25 -51.46 -10.56 13.24
CA GLY A 25 -52.00 -9.26 13.65
C GLY A 25 -51.56 -8.15 12.69
N PRO A 26 -52.33 -7.06 12.52
CA PRO A 26 -52.13 -6.07 11.45
C PRO A 26 -50.83 -5.23 11.49
N LEU A 27 -49.84 -5.55 12.31
CA LEU A 27 -48.79 -4.59 12.72
C LEU A 27 -47.33 -5.06 12.63
N GLN A 28 -47.04 -6.28 12.16
CA GLN A 28 -45.64 -6.76 12.13
C GLN A 28 -44.91 -6.51 10.79
N TRP A 29 -45.64 -6.42 9.67
CA TRP A 29 -45.02 -6.18 8.34
C TRP A 29 -44.52 -4.74 8.16
N ARG A 30 -45.02 -3.77 8.94
CA ARG A 30 -44.55 -2.36 8.93
C ARG A 30 -43.17 -2.17 9.58
N ARG A 31 -42.65 -3.17 10.29
CA ARG A 31 -41.34 -3.14 10.96
C ARG A 31 -40.27 -4.00 10.29
N MET A 32 -40.60 -4.68 9.18
CA MET A 32 -39.59 -5.22 8.27
C MET A 32 -38.98 -4.04 7.52
N ARG A 33 -37.96 -3.42 8.11
CA ARG A 33 -37.16 -2.40 7.44
C ARG A 33 -36.41 -3.10 6.30
N TRP A 34 -37.00 -3.06 5.10
CA TRP A 34 -36.43 -3.67 3.92
C TRP A 34 -35.00 -3.14 3.67
N PRO A 35 -34.01 -4.00 3.35
CA PRO A 35 -32.61 -3.60 3.21
C PRO A 35 -32.39 -2.45 2.21
N TRP A 36 -33.28 -2.36 1.21
CA TRP A 36 -33.24 -1.39 0.12
C TRP A 36 -33.51 0.06 0.57
N THR A 37 -34.26 0.26 1.66
CA THR A 37 -34.57 1.62 2.17
C THR A 37 -33.33 2.29 2.78
N ASN A 38 -32.41 1.49 3.32
CA ASN A 38 -31.12 1.97 3.85
C ASN A 38 -30.07 2.18 2.75
N HIS A 39 -30.27 1.64 1.56
CA HIS A 39 -29.25 1.64 0.51
C HIS A 39 -28.92 3.05 0.01
N ARG A 40 -29.92 3.94 -0.06
CA ARG A 40 -29.71 5.34 -0.49
C ARG A 40 -28.95 6.15 0.55
N GLU A 41 -29.25 5.96 1.83
CA GLU A 41 -28.52 6.59 2.93
C GLU A 41 -27.11 6.04 3.07
N GLN A 42 -26.94 4.73 2.94
CA GLN A 42 -25.63 4.07 2.97
C GLN A 42 -24.75 4.54 1.80
N LYS A 43 -25.30 4.64 0.59
CA LYS A 43 -24.61 5.23 -0.57
C LYS A 43 -24.17 6.67 -0.32
N LYS A 44 -25.02 7.51 0.30
CA LYS A 44 -24.65 8.88 0.69
C LYS A 44 -23.49 8.89 1.68
N ARG A 45 -23.56 8.08 2.74
CA ARG A 45 -22.48 7.99 3.75
C ARG A 45 -21.14 7.56 3.14
N ILE A 46 -21.16 6.54 2.28
CA ILE A 46 -19.96 6.08 1.57
C ILE A 46 -19.38 7.20 0.71
N LYS A 47 -20.23 7.94 -0.02
CA LYS A 47 -19.79 9.07 -0.84
C LYS A 47 -19.18 10.20 0.00
N GLU A 48 -19.80 10.55 1.13
CA GLU A 48 -19.30 11.58 2.05
C GLU A 48 -17.97 11.18 2.70
N GLU A 49 -17.80 9.91 3.08
CA GLU A 49 -16.52 9.39 3.58
C GLU A 49 -15.44 9.41 2.50
N TYR A 50 -15.79 9.02 1.27
CA TYR A 50 -14.88 9.09 0.14
C TYR A 50 -14.41 10.51 -0.13
N GLU A 51 -15.33 11.48 -0.17
CA GLU A 51 -14.98 12.90 -0.38
C GLU A 51 -14.10 13.44 0.74
N ARG A 52 -14.38 13.07 2.00
CA ARG A 52 -13.53 13.43 3.15
C ARG A 52 -12.13 12.85 3.03
N ARG A 53 -11.99 11.55 2.75
CA ARG A 53 -10.68 10.89 2.61
C ARG A 53 -9.90 11.46 1.43
N ARG A 54 -10.56 11.72 0.31
CA ARG A 54 -9.94 12.33 -0.87
C ARG A 54 -9.39 13.72 -0.55
N LYS A 55 -10.15 14.53 0.21
CA LYS A 55 -9.68 15.84 0.66
C LYS A 55 -8.45 15.71 1.57
N GLN A 56 -8.48 14.79 2.53
CA GLN A 56 -7.34 14.54 3.43
C GLN A 56 -6.08 14.12 2.68
N LEU A 57 -6.21 13.25 1.66
CA LEU A 57 -5.06 12.85 0.83
C LEU A 57 -4.52 14.03 0.02
N ASN A 58 -5.39 14.85 -0.56
CA ASN A 58 -4.95 16.05 -1.28
C ASN A 58 -4.24 17.05 -0.36
N ASP A 59 -4.78 17.29 0.84
CA ASP A 59 -4.17 18.16 1.84
C ASP A 59 -2.80 17.62 2.28
N LEU A 60 -2.66 16.29 2.39
CA LEU A 60 -1.40 15.63 2.71
C LEU A 60 -0.38 15.76 1.57
N CYS A 61 -0.79 15.57 0.32
CA CYS A 61 0.06 15.77 -0.85
C CYS A 61 0.59 17.22 -0.88
N LEU A 62 -0.27 18.20 -0.63
CA LEU A 62 0.12 19.61 -0.57
C LEU A 62 1.11 19.89 0.57
N ALA A 63 0.86 19.32 1.76
CA ALA A 63 1.72 19.52 2.92
C ALA A 63 3.14 18.94 2.71
N LEU A 64 3.22 17.79 2.05
CA LEU A 64 4.48 17.11 1.74
C LEU A 64 5.08 17.51 0.39
N LYS A 65 4.42 18.43 -0.34
CA LYS A 65 4.83 18.92 -1.67
C LYS A 65 5.06 17.79 -2.68
N THR A 66 4.15 16.82 -2.68
CA THR A 66 4.15 15.71 -3.64
C THR A 66 3.12 15.97 -4.73
N ASP A 67 3.48 15.71 -5.98
CA ASP A 67 2.63 16.04 -7.14
C ASP A 67 1.52 14.99 -7.37
N SER A 68 1.74 13.75 -6.95
CA SER A 68 0.80 12.65 -7.13
C SER A 68 0.62 11.78 -5.87
N LEU A 69 -0.40 10.91 -5.90
CA LEU A 69 -0.64 9.94 -4.82
C LEU A 69 0.48 8.89 -4.77
N SER A 70 1.04 8.48 -5.91
CA SER A 70 2.18 7.56 -5.93
C SER A 70 3.41 8.18 -5.27
N ASP A 71 3.72 9.44 -5.59
CA ASP A 71 4.86 10.15 -4.98
C ASP A 71 4.67 10.27 -3.45
N LEU A 72 3.43 10.51 -3.02
CA LEU A 72 3.07 10.53 -1.61
C LEU A 72 3.30 9.15 -0.95
N GLN A 73 2.87 8.07 -1.59
CA GLN A 73 3.06 6.71 -1.08
C GLN A 73 4.55 6.35 -1.00
N ASP A 74 5.32 6.66 -2.04
CA ASP A 74 6.76 6.42 -2.09
C ASP A 74 7.51 7.22 -1.03
N LEU A 75 7.18 8.50 -0.87
CA LEU A 75 7.76 9.35 0.15
C LEU A 75 7.48 8.81 1.57
N LEU A 76 6.25 8.42 1.84
CA LEU A 76 5.88 7.86 3.15
C LEU A 76 6.53 6.49 3.38
N CYS A 77 6.67 5.66 2.34
CA CYS A 77 7.45 4.42 2.41
C CYS A 77 8.92 4.71 2.78
N CYS A 78 9.56 5.69 2.13
CA CYS A 78 10.91 6.14 2.46
C CYS A 78 11.02 6.62 3.92
N MET A 79 10.07 7.41 4.40
CA MET A 79 10.04 7.87 5.80
C MET A 79 9.93 6.70 6.79
N VAL A 80 9.03 5.74 6.52
CA VAL A 80 8.88 4.56 7.39
C VAL A 80 10.15 3.70 7.39
N LEU A 81 10.74 3.45 6.21
CA LEU A 81 11.94 2.62 6.08
C LEU A 81 13.17 3.27 6.72
N SER A 82 13.31 4.60 6.61
CA SER A 82 14.40 5.36 7.25
C SER A 82 14.31 5.37 8.77
N GLU A 83 13.11 5.29 9.35
CA GLU A 83 12.95 5.10 10.79
C GLU A 83 13.18 3.63 11.21
N CYS A 84 12.71 2.68 10.40
CA CYS A 84 12.74 1.26 10.74
C CYS A 84 14.14 0.64 10.65
N VAL A 85 15.01 1.13 9.77
CA VAL A 85 16.38 0.59 9.58
C VAL A 85 17.24 0.65 10.85
N TYR A 86 16.91 1.54 11.79
CA TYR A 86 17.62 1.65 13.07
C TYR A 86 17.22 0.61 14.13
N LYS A 87 16.07 -0.06 13.98
CA LYS A 87 15.52 -0.96 15.01
C LYS A 87 16.32 -2.27 15.12
N ARG A 88 16.37 -2.84 16.34
CA ARG A 88 17.08 -4.08 16.66
C ARG A 88 16.32 -4.88 17.71
N PRO A 89 16.32 -6.22 17.63
CA PRO A 89 16.82 -7.07 16.53
C PRO A 89 15.96 -6.97 15.26
N ALA A 90 16.32 -7.69 14.19
CA ALA A 90 15.57 -7.67 12.92
C ALA A 90 14.05 -7.96 13.08
N THR A 91 13.68 -8.75 14.08
CA THR A 91 12.27 -9.00 14.43
C THR A 91 11.53 -7.76 14.93
N GLU A 92 12.20 -6.88 15.66
CA GLU A 92 11.62 -5.59 16.09
C GLU A 92 11.46 -4.61 14.92
N MET A 93 12.40 -4.62 13.98
CA MET A 93 12.28 -3.86 12.74
C MET A 93 11.06 -4.30 11.93
N ILE A 94 10.89 -5.60 11.70
CA ILE A 94 9.72 -6.13 10.99
C ILE A 94 8.42 -5.77 11.73
N ARG A 95 8.41 -5.87 13.07
CA ARG A 95 7.27 -5.46 13.89
C ARG A 95 6.96 -3.98 13.72
N ALA A 96 7.99 -3.12 13.71
CA ALA A 96 7.83 -1.68 13.53
C ALA A 96 7.25 -1.36 12.14
N VAL A 97 7.76 -1.98 11.08
CA VAL A 97 7.21 -1.80 9.73
C VAL A 97 5.74 -2.21 9.68
N ASN A 98 5.39 -3.38 10.22
CA ASN A 98 4.00 -3.85 10.23
C ASN A 98 3.09 -2.95 11.04
N LYS A 99 3.59 -2.39 12.16
CA LYS A 99 2.86 -1.40 12.94
C LYS A 99 2.59 -0.14 12.10
N PHE A 100 3.60 0.44 11.46
CA PHE A 100 3.40 1.61 10.62
C PHE A 100 2.43 1.33 9.46
N LYS A 101 2.57 0.20 8.77
CA LYS A 101 1.60 -0.21 7.73
C LYS A 101 0.16 -0.20 8.27
N SER A 102 -0.05 -0.74 9.48
CA SER A 102 -1.36 -0.73 10.14
C SER A 102 -1.83 0.68 10.51
N ASP A 103 -0.94 1.51 11.04
CA ASP A 103 -1.25 2.88 11.47
C ASP A 103 -1.66 3.77 10.27
N PHE A 104 -1.11 3.51 9.08
CA PHE A 104 -1.48 4.17 7.81
C PHE A 104 -2.66 3.49 7.07
N GLY A 105 -3.37 2.56 7.71
CA GLY A 105 -4.54 1.89 7.13
C GLY A 105 -4.22 0.95 5.97
N GLY A 106 -2.96 0.56 5.78
CA GLY A 106 -2.48 -0.39 4.78
C GLY A 106 -2.57 0.06 3.31
N GLN A 107 -3.17 1.22 3.04
CA GLN A 107 -3.37 1.73 1.67
C GLN A 107 -2.34 2.80 1.28
N ILE A 108 -1.84 3.57 2.24
CA ILE A 108 -0.90 4.67 1.98
C ILE A 108 0.55 4.17 2.08
N VAL A 109 0.85 3.32 3.06
CA VAL A 109 2.16 2.65 3.16
C VAL A 109 1.97 1.18 2.78
N ALA A 110 2.29 0.87 1.53
CA ALA A 110 1.97 -0.41 0.88
C ALA A 110 3.20 -1.32 0.68
N LEU A 111 4.12 -1.35 1.63
CA LEU A 111 5.32 -2.21 1.57
C LEU A 111 4.93 -3.70 1.51
N GLU A 112 5.19 -4.40 0.43
CA GLU A 112 4.82 -5.80 0.22
C GLU A 112 5.83 -6.76 0.86
N ARG A 113 7.11 -6.54 0.57
CA ARG A 113 8.22 -7.36 1.05
C ARG A 113 9.26 -6.47 1.72
N VAL A 114 9.89 -7.01 2.75
CA VAL A 114 10.93 -6.31 3.52
C VAL A 114 12.01 -7.32 3.89
N GLN A 115 13.24 -7.02 3.52
CA GLN A 115 14.41 -7.84 3.80
C GLN A 115 15.49 -7.01 4.52
N PRO A 116 15.69 -7.24 5.82
CA PRO A 116 16.78 -6.61 6.53
C PRO A 116 18.13 -7.26 6.19
N SER A 117 19.20 -6.46 6.22
CA SER A 117 20.57 -6.96 6.18
C SER A 117 20.84 -7.91 7.35
N SER A 118 21.75 -8.87 7.16
CA SER A 118 22.12 -9.79 8.23
C SER A 118 22.79 -9.08 9.41
N ASP A 119 22.60 -9.61 10.62
CA ASP A 119 23.06 -8.99 11.87
C ASP A 119 24.59 -8.86 11.98
N HIS A 120 25.34 -9.64 11.20
CA HIS A 120 26.81 -9.63 11.18
C HIS A 120 27.42 -8.62 10.21
N VAL A 121 26.61 -7.94 9.39
CA VAL A 121 27.10 -6.94 8.43
C VAL A 121 27.34 -5.62 9.16
N PRO A 122 28.51 -4.96 8.97
CA PRO A 122 28.84 -3.72 9.68
C PRO A 122 27.93 -2.55 9.29
N HIS A 123 27.61 -2.41 7.99
CA HIS A 123 26.68 -1.41 7.48
C HIS A 123 25.32 -2.04 7.21
N ARG A 124 24.34 -1.69 8.04
CA ARG A 124 23.00 -2.26 7.92
C ARG A 124 22.15 -1.49 6.92
N TYR A 125 21.38 -2.26 6.18
CA TYR A 125 20.47 -1.77 5.16
C TYR A 125 19.17 -2.58 5.19
N LEU A 126 18.13 -2.02 4.60
CA LEU A 126 16.80 -2.60 4.51
C LEU A 126 16.34 -2.48 3.05
N LEU A 127 16.06 -3.62 2.43
CA LEU A 127 15.43 -3.66 1.12
C LEU A 127 13.93 -3.84 1.29
N ALA A 128 13.14 -3.12 0.49
CA ALA A 128 11.71 -3.30 0.48
C ALA A 128 11.12 -3.10 -0.92
N GLU A 129 9.98 -3.72 -1.16
CA GLU A 129 9.26 -3.67 -2.44
C GLU A 129 7.85 -3.15 -2.18
N ALA A 130 7.35 -2.24 -3.01
CA ALA A 130 5.94 -1.86 -3.06
C ALA A 130 5.54 -1.62 -4.52
N GLY A 131 4.64 -2.45 -5.07
CA GLY A 131 4.27 -2.36 -6.48
C GLY A 131 5.48 -2.53 -7.40
N ASP A 132 5.78 -1.50 -8.18
CA ASP A 132 6.91 -1.41 -9.12
C ASP A 132 8.16 -0.71 -8.54
N THR A 133 8.09 -0.24 -7.29
CA THR A 133 9.19 0.48 -6.63
C THR A 133 9.98 -0.43 -5.70
N LEU A 134 11.32 -0.45 -5.89
CA LEU A 134 12.28 -1.08 -4.98
C LEU A 134 12.98 -0.01 -4.14
N PHE A 135 12.89 -0.14 -2.83
CA PHE A 135 13.52 0.76 -1.86
C PHE A 135 14.75 0.12 -1.24
N ALA A 136 15.80 0.92 -1.07
CA ALA A 136 16.97 0.58 -0.27
C ALA A 136 17.20 1.67 0.77
N SER A 137 17.05 1.34 2.05
CA SER A 137 17.27 2.24 3.18
C SER A 137 18.55 1.86 3.91
N PHE A 138 19.41 2.83 4.17
CA PHE A 138 20.70 2.64 4.85
C PHE A 138 20.69 3.39 6.19
N ILE A 139 21.39 2.85 7.18
CA ILE A 139 21.65 3.58 8.42
C ILE A 139 22.52 4.80 8.10
N GLY A 140 22.06 5.98 8.51
CA GLY A 140 22.85 7.20 8.47
C GLY A 140 23.93 7.23 9.56
N THR A 141 24.84 8.18 9.48
CA THR A 141 25.86 8.36 10.52
C THR A 141 25.26 8.89 11.83
N LYS A 142 25.82 8.43 12.95
CA LYS A 142 25.56 8.98 14.29
C LYS A 142 26.57 10.06 14.71
N GLN A 143 27.67 10.21 13.98
CA GLN A 143 28.70 11.18 14.32
C GLN A 143 28.52 12.42 13.46
N TYR A 144 28.34 13.57 14.10
CA TYR A 144 28.24 14.87 13.41
C TYR A 144 29.45 15.16 12.50
N LYS A 145 30.63 14.61 12.85
CA LYS A 145 31.85 14.73 12.05
C LYS A 145 31.76 14.00 10.71
N ASP A 146 31.06 12.88 10.66
CA ASP A 146 30.88 12.11 9.42
C ASP A 146 29.96 12.86 8.45
N VAL A 147 28.98 13.63 8.95
CA VAL A 147 28.12 14.48 8.11
C VAL A 147 28.95 15.54 7.39
N ILE A 148 29.92 16.15 8.08
CA ILE A 148 30.83 17.14 7.50
C ILE A 148 31.81 16.49 6.51
N ALA A 149 32.18 15.23 6.74
CA ALA A 149 33.08 14.48 5.86
C ALA A 149 32.37 13.98 4.58
N ASP A 150 31.12 13.52 4.67
CA ASP A 150 30.29 13.06 3.54
C ASP A 150 29.67 14.23 2.77
N ALA A 151 29.51 15.41 3.40
CA ALA A 151 29.18 16.65 2.72
C ALA A 151 30.37 17.07 1.85
N ASN A 152 30.45 16.47 0.68
CA ASN A 152 31.36 16.80 -0.41
C ASN A 152 31.14 18.21 -0.93
N ILE A 153 31.54 19.20 -0.15
CA ILE A 153 31.85 20.56 -0.58
C ILE A 153 33.16 20.56 -1.41
N LEU A 154 33.88 19.43 -1.52
CA LEU A 154 35.22 19.37 -2.15
C LEU A 154 35.58 18.11 -2.96
N GLN A 155 34.71 17.13 -3.25
CA GLN A 155 35.03 16.11 -4.27
C GLN A 155 34.25 16.38 -5.56
N GLY A 156 35.00 16.55 -6.65
CA GLY A 156 34.48 16.68 -8.00
C GLY A 156 33.63 15.47 -8.41
N ALA A 157 32.71 15.71 -9.35
CA ALA A 157 31.78 14.71 -9.86
C ALA A 157 32.47 13.37 -10.17
N ILE A 158 31.98 12.28 -9.56
CA ILE A 158 32.48 10.91 -9.75
C ILE A 158 32.00 10.31 -11.09
N PHE A 159 31.30 11.09 -11.92
CA PHE A 159 30.94 10.70 -13.28
C PHE A 159 31.75 11.55 -14.27
N HIS A 160 32.92 11.05 -14.67
CA HIS A 160 33.44 11.38 -15.97
C HIS A 160 32.80 10.40 -16.97
N GLU A 161 31.96 10.93 -17.85
CA GLU A 161 31.62 10.26 -19.10
C GLU A 161 32.93 10.01 -19.85
N ASP A 162 33.25 8.75 -20.13
CA ASP A 162 34.10 8.37 -21.24
C ASP A 162 33.36 8.77 -22.54
N ALA A 163 33.38 10.07 -22.84
CA ALA A 163 32.76 10.64 -24.02
C ALA A 163 33.80 10.69 -25.15
N ALA A 164 33.58 9.77 -26.09
CA ALA A 164 33.96 9.84 -27.49
C ALA A 164 35.44 9.61 -27.83
N GLU A 165 35.69 8.41 -28.35
CA GLU A 165 36.44 8.25 -29.60
C GLU A 165 36.11 9.40 -30.57
N GLU A 166 37.05 10.31 -30.79
CA GLU A 166 37.10 11.11 -32.00
C GLU A 166 38.35 10.70 -32.76
N SER A 167 38.07 9.97 -33.82
CA SER A 167 38.97 9.60 -34.91
C SER A 167 39.81 10.79 -35.38
N ASP A 168 41.13 10.65 -35.34
CA ASP A 168 41.99 11.17 -36.39
C ASP A 168 42.96 10.08 -36.82
N ALA A 169 42.43 9.21 -37.67
CA ALA A 169 43.23 8.51 -38.65
C ALA A 169 43.69 9.54 -39.69
N HIS A 170 44.92 10.04 -39.56
CA HIS A 170 45.72 10.37 -40.73
C HIS A 170 47.07 9.67 -40.61
N VAL A 171 47.07 8.42 -41.09
CA VAL A 171 48.26 7.78 -41.63
C VAL A 171 48.50 8.42 -42.99
N ASP A 172 49.55 9.21 -43.14
CA ASP A 172 50.23 9.34 -44.41
C ASP A 172 51.69 8.92 -44.22
N THR A 173 52.02 7.88 -44.96
CA THR A 173 53.28 7.14 -44.98
C THR A 173 54.42 7.94 -45.62
N GLU A 174 55.58 7.83 -44.98
CA GLU A 174 56.96 7.96 -45.48
C GLU A 174 57.17 7.66 -46.99
N SER A 175 57.95 8.49 -47.71
CA SER A 175 59.17 8.07 -48.45
C SER A 175 59.84 9.16 -49.34
N ASP A 176 61.17 9.27 -49.16
CA ASP A 176 62.30 9.48 -50.10
C ASP A 176 62.63 10.81 -50.84
N LYS A 177 63.87 11.25 -50.55
CA LYS A 177 64.98 11.76 -51.40
C LYS A 177 64.79 12.90 -52.41
N GLY A 178 65.65 13.92 -52.22
CA GLY A 178 66.18 14.86 -53.22
C GLY A 178 67.31 15.68 -52.62
#